data_AF-A0A976HJ60-F1
#
_entry.id   AF-A0A976HJ60-F1
#
_cell.length_a   1.000
_cell.length_b   1.000
_cell.length_c   1.000
_cell.angle_alpha   90.00
_cell.angle_beta   90.00
_cell.angle_gamma   90.00
#
_symmetry.space_group_name_H-M   'P 1'
#
loop_
_entity.id
_entity.type
_entity.pdbx_description
1 polymer ?
#
loop_
_entity_poly.entity_id
_entity_poly.type
_entity_poly.pdbx_seq_one_letter_code
_entity_poly.pdbx_strand_id
1 'polypeptide(L)'
;MLNKSNVLSVGAIDRNGNLWGYSQRGNEMDLVTPSGDVNLMGDIRTTDRPGADGYENPGNYTNRFGGTSAACPQVAGVAALMLSANPSLTEAQVRNLLQQTATDMGPGGFDNDFGFGRVNAEAAVRSALGGSINGSDLICSSNTFSLGQPIAGTINWSTSNSNSLVINGSGVATKVGNFNGLVDILASTANGCGSIRKTVYVGDPNLTKTVNGVPTGTMAVSPGSQYNLAASSYSPNTSFIYNDYTGSGDMTITLYNPNLANTQMYVYSNSTSGHRKVKVTATNSCGTYREEFVFYVYSSFRNYPNPAKESFTVEFTSAEEEIFLPDELELLSEKTTKAVHKVNLKEMYQNKTFRDGNKVDFDVRDLPRSIYYLKVKNARQENGKQTQTVRLSLE
;
A
#
# COMPACT_ATOMS: atom_id res chain seq x y z
N MET A 1 27.47 -27.58 -40.78
CA MET A 1 27.75 -26.27 -40.14
C MET A 1 28.23 -26.54 -38.72
N LEU A 2 29.18 -25.74 -38.21
CA LEU A 2 29.63 -25.82 -36.81
C LEU A 2 28.52 -25.26 -35.91
N ASN A 3 27.79 -26.12 -35.23
CA ASN A 3 26.74 -25.71 -34.30
C ASN A 3 27.35 -25.19 -32.99
N LYS A 4 26.90 -24.02 -32.52
CA LYS A 4 27.20 -23.52 -31.18
C LYS A 4 25.96 -23.75 -30.32
N SER A 5 26.14 -24.38 -29.16
CA SER A 5 25.07 -24.67 -28.18
C SER A 5 24.23 -23.46 -27.74
N ASN A 6 24.70 -22.24 -28.02
CA ASN A 6 24.11 -20.98 -27.59
C ASN A 6 23.54 -20.16 -28.78
N VAL A 7 23.24 -20.78 -29.92
CA VAL A 7 22.57 -20.10 -31.06
C VAL A 7 21.22 -20.74 -31.37
N LEU A 8 20.21 -19.93 -31.73
CA LEU A 8 18.91 -20.38 -32.23
C LEU A 8 19.00 -20.61 -33.73
N SER A 9 18.67 -21.82 -34.18
CA SER A 9 18.62 -22.21 -35.59
C SER A 9 17.18 -22.09 -36.11
N VAL A 10 17.00 -21.30 -37.17
CA VAL A 10 15.67 -20.93 -37.69
C VAL A 10 15.50 -21.38 -39.14
N GLY A 11 14.52 -22.23 -39.39
CA GLY A 11 14.11 -22.71 -40.70
C GLY A 11 13.08 -21.82 -41.38
N ALA A 12 12.86 -22.05 -42.67
CA ALA A 12 11.99 -21.24 -43.52
C ALA A 12 10.78 -22.05 -44.02
N ILE A 13 9.58 -21.51 -43.80
CA ILE A 13 8.31 -22.00 -44.37
C ILE A 13 7.69 -20.96 -45.31
N ASP A 14 6.84 -21.38 -46.23
CA ASP A 14 6.02 -20.51 -47.06
C ASP A 14 4.83 -19.94 -46.28
N ARG A 15 4.08 -19.02 -46.89
CA ARG A 15 2.84 -18.46 -46.31
C ARG A 15 1.76 -19.48 -45.93
N ASN A 16 1.78 -20.67 -46.53
CA ASN A 16 0.80 -21.73 -46.27
C ASN A 16 1.28 -22.70 -45.18
N GLY A 17 2.50 -22.53 -44.68
CA GLY A 17 3.11 -23.40 -43.67
C GLY A 17 3.92 -24.57 -44.22
N ASN A 18 4.15 -24.64 -45.54
CA ASN A 18 4.99 -25.68 -46.13
C ASN A 18 6.47 -25.31 -46.01
N LEU A 19 7.34 -26.30 -45.79
CA LEU A 19 8.78 -26.06 -45.78
C LEU A 19 9.31 -25.69 -47.16
N TRP A 20 10.16 -24.67 -47.20
CA TRP A 20 10.91 -24.36 -48.41
C TRP A 20 11.98 -25.43 -48.68
N GLY A 21 12.12 -25.85 -49.93
CA GLY A 21 13.10 -26.89 -50.32
C GLY A 21 14.56 -26.51 -50.06
N TYR A 22 14.87 -25.21 -50.00
CA TYR A 22 16.20 -24.71 -49.64
C TYR A 22 16.46 -24.72 -48.11
N SER A 23 15.42 -24.84 -47.29
CA SER A 23 15.54 -24.81 -45.83
C SER A 23 16.19 -26.09 -45.35
N GLN A 24 17.35 -25.96 -44.71
CA GLN A 24 18.05 -27.10 -44.11
C GLN A 24 17.25 -27.65 -42.92
N ARG A 25 17.46 -28.94 -42.64
CA ARG A 25 16.73 -29.75 -41.66
C ARG A 25 17.71 -30.55 -40.84
N GLY A 26 17.32 -30.91 -39.62
CA GLY A 26 18.17 -31.71 -38.74
C GLY A 26 17.82 -31.55 -37.27
N ASN A 27 18.54 -32.29 -36.44
CA ASN A 27 18.35 -32.32 -34.98
C ASN A 27 18.68 -30.98 -34.32
N GLU A 28 19.31 -30.06 -35.05
CA GLU A 28 19.71 -28.74 -34.58
C GLU A 28 18.65 -27.65 -34.83
N MET A 29 17.51 -27.96 -35.45
CA MET A 29 16.45 -26.99 -35.76
C MET A 29 15.72 -26.53 -34.50
N ASP A 30 15.62 -25.22 -34.22
CA ASP A 30 14.84 -24.75 -33.07
C ASP A 30 13.41 -24.37 -33.49
N LEU A 31 13.26 -23.57 -34.54
CA LEU A 31 11.98 -22.96 -34.92
C LEU A 31 11.89 -22.77 -36.43
N VAL A 32 10.68 -22.56 -36.94
CA VAL A 32 10.46 -22.05 -38.29
C VAL A 32 9.71 -20.73 -38.29
N THR A 33 9.87 -19.93 -39.34
CA THR A 33 9.03 -18.76 -39.59
C THR A 33 8.71 -18.62 -41.08
N PRO A 34 7.61 -17.92 -41.43
CA PRO A 34 7.34 -17.55 -42.83
C PRO A 34 8.55 -16.86 -43.45
N SER A 35 8.88 -17.19 -44.68
CA SER A 35 9.97 -16.59 -45.45
C SER A 35 9.63 -16.61 -46.94
N GLY A 36 10.26 -15.73 -47.72
CA GLY A 36 10.13 -15.70 -49.17
C GLY A 36 11.00 -16.74 -49.88
N ASP A 37 10.58 -17.15 -51.07
CA ASP A 37 11.52 -17.68 -52.06
C ASP A 37 12.49 -16.56 -52.46
N VAL A 38 13.77 -16.88 -52.63
CA VAL A 38 14.76 -15.94 -53.17
C VAL A 38 14.52 -15.61 -54.65
N ASN A 39 13.69 -16.42 -55.35
CA ASN A 39 13.43 -16.33 -56.79
C ASN A 39 11.97 -15.99 -57.16
N LEU A 40 11.06 -15.88 -56.19
CA LEU A 40 9.64 -15.58 -56.45
C LEU A 40 9.21 -14.28 -55.76
N MET A 41 8.17 -13.66 -56.31
CA MET A 41 7.52 -12.52 -55.63
C MET A 41 6.76 -13.03 -54.41
N GLY A 42 7.27 -12.70 -53.22
CA GLY A 42 6.49 -12.71 -51.98
C GLY A 42 6.89 -13.77 -50.96
N ASP A 43 7.14 -13.27 -49.75
CA ASP A 43 6.40 -13.60 -48.51
C ASP A 43 6.81 -12.66 -47.38
N ILE A 44 7.94 -11.94 -47.53
CA ILE A 44 8.40 -10.90 -46.60
C ILE A 44 8.59 -9.58 -47.36
N ARG A 45 7.85 -8.54 -46.95
CA ARG A 45 8.10 -7.17 -47.41
C ARG A 45 8.96 -6.46 -46.38
N THR A 46 10.10 -5.94 -46.82
CA THR A 46 11.10 -5.33 -45.95
C THR A 46 11.69 -4.07 -46.58
N THR A 47 12.43 -3.30 -45.80
CA THR A 47 13.21 -2.15 -46.30
C THR A 47 14.31 -2.60 -47.25
N ASP A 48 14.55 -1.79 -48.28
CA ASP A 48 15.58 -2.00 -49.28
C ASP A 48 16.61 -0.85 -49.23
N ARG A 49 17.76 -1.04 -49.88
CA ARG A 49 18.73 0.05 -50.06
C ARG A 49 18.08 1.16 -50.87
N PRO A 50 18.18 2.44 -50.44
CA PRO A 50 17.60 3.53 -51.19
C PRO A 50 18.21 3.69 -52.58
N GLY A 51 17.37 3.95 -53.58
CA GLY A 51 17.81 4.32 -54.92
C GLY A 51 18.24 3.12 -55.78
N ALA A 52 19.17 3.37 -56.71
CA ALA A 52 19.48 2.41 -57.78
C ALA A 52 20.21 1.14 -57.34
N ASP A 53 20.70 1.12 -56.10
CA ASP A 53 21.46 0.01 -55.53
C ASP A 53 20.58 -1.03 -54.79
N GLY A 54 19.27 -0.77 -54.68
CA GLY A 54 18.29 -1.68 -54.10
C GLY A 54 17.92 -2.83 -55.03
N TYR A 55 17.29 -3.86 -54.48
CA TYR A 55 16.64 -4.92 -55.26
C TYR A 55 15.49 -4.39 -56.12
N GLU A 56 14.86 -3.29 -55.70
CA GLU A 56 13.88 -2.54 -56.48
C GLU A 56 14.44 -1.18 -56.88
N ASN A 57 14.38 -0.85 -58.18
CA ASN A 57 14.85 0.43 -58.70
C ASN A 57 13.77 1.07 -59.61
N PRO A 58 13.16 2.21 -59.23
CA PRO A 58 13.33 2.91 -57.95
C PRO A 58 12.51 2.26 -56.81
N GLY A 59 13.03 2.28 -55.59
CA GLY A 59 12.29 1.80 -54.41
C GLY A 59 13.10 1.91 -53.13
N ASN A 60 12.40 1.94 -51.98
CA ASN A 60 12.99 1.84 -50.64
C ASN A 60 12.49 0.58 -49.89
N TYR A 61 11.75 -0.28 -50.58
CA TYR A 61 11.16 -1.50 -50.03
C TYR A 61 11.19 -2.59 -51.10
N THR A 62 11.43 -3.82 -50.67
CA THR A 62 11.44 -5.01 -51.54
C THR A 62 10.56 -6.11 -50.97
N ASN A 63 10.07 -6.98 -51.83
CA ASN A 63 9.44 -8.26 -51.47
C ASN A 63 10.21 -9.47 -52.01
N ARG A 64 11.47 -9.26 -52.44
CA ARG A 64 12.35 -10.29 -53.01
C ARG A 64 13.35 -10.84 -52.00
N PHE A 65 13.27 -10.42 -50.74
CA PHE A 65 14.12 -10.95 -49.68
C PHE A 65 13.54 -12.27 -49.17
N GLY A 66 14.36 -13.32 -49.19
CA GLY A 66 13.95 -14.68 -48.86
C GLY A 66 15.07 -15.49 -48.23
N GLY A 67 14.89 -16.81 -48.16
CA GLY A 67 15.86 -17.70 -47.52
C GLY A 67 15.68 -17.81 -46.00
N THR A 68 16.44 -18.67 -45.35
CA THR A 68 16.50 -18.73 -43.88
C THR A 68 17.02 -17.42 -43.28
N SER A 69 17.79 -16.63 -44.04
CA SER A 69 18.19 -15.26 -43.72
C SER A 69 17.00 -14.32 -43.45
N ALA A 70 15.86 -14.52 -44.11
CA ALA A 70 14.63 -13.75 -43.86
C ALA A 70 13.78 -14.34 -42.72
N ALA A 71 14.04 -15.58 -42.32
CA ALA A 71 13.41 -16.21 -41.16
C ALA A 71 14.04 -15.78 -39.83
N CYS A 72 15.38 -15.79 -39.75
CA CYS A 72 16.15 -15.37 -38.57
C CYS A 72 15.72 -14.03 -37.94
N PRO A 73 15.57 -12.91 -38.68
CA PRO A 73 15.21 -11.62 -38.08
C PRO A 73 13.80 -11.59 -37.46
N GLN A 74 12.90 -12.48 -37.86
CA GLN A 74 11.57 -12.57 -37.24
C GLN A 74 11.65 -13.15 -35.84
N VAL A 75 12.40 -14.25 -35.65
CA VAL A 75 12.65 -14.81 -34.31
C VAL A 75 13.41 -13.81 -33.44
N ALA A 76 14.40 -13.11 -34.00
CA ALA A 76 15.11 -12.04 -33.30
C ALA A 76 14.17 -10.89 -32.87
N GLY A 77 13.22 -10.51 -33.73
CA GLY A 77 12.19 -9.53 -33.42
C GLY A 77 11.28 -9.97 -32.28
N VAL A 78 10.83 -11.22 -32.25
CA VAL A 78 10.03 -11.77 -31.14
C VAL A 78 10.84 -11.81 -29.85
N ALA A 79 12.10 -12.24 -29.90
CA ALA A 79 13.01 -12.21 -28.74
C ALA A 79 13.16 -10.77 -28.18
N ALA A 80 13.28 -9.77 -29.06
CA ALA A 80 13.34 -8.37 -28.66
C ALA A 80 12.03 -7.89 -28.00
N LEU A 81 10.87 -8.33 -28.49
CA LEU A 81 9.57 -8.05 -27.85
C LEU A 81 9.46 -8.71 -26.47
N MET A 82 9.99 -9.93 -26.29
CA MET A 82 10.01 -10.59 -25.00
C MET A 82 10.91 -9.86 -24.00
N LEU A 83 12.09 -9.40 -24.45
CA LEU A 83 13.03 -8.65 -23.61
C LEU A 83 12.54 -7.24 -23.30
N SER A 84 11.77 -6.61 -24.19
CA SER A 84 11.12 -5.32 -23.89
C SER A 84 10.01 -5.47 -22.84
N ALA A 85 9.29 -6.60 -22.89
CA ALA A 85 8.27 -6.95 -21.90
C ALA A 85 8.87 -7.36 -20.54
N ASN A 86 9.98 -8.10 -20.55
CA ASN A 86 10.68 -8.54 -19.36
C ASN A 86 12.21 -8.50 -19.58
N PRO A 87 12.86 -7.38 -19.21
CA PRO A 87 14.30 -7.20 -19.39
C PRO A 87 15.17 -8.12 -18.53
N SER A 88 14.59 -8.85 -17.58
CA SER A 88 15.32 -9.75 -16.68
C SER A 88 15.53 -11.17 -17.24
N LEU A 89 14.93 -11.47 -18.39
CA LEU A 89 15.08 -12.78 -19.02
C LEU A 89 16.52 -13.03 -19.49
N THR A 90 17.05 -14.20 -19.18
CA THR A 90 18.34 -14.67 -19.72
C THR A 90 18.18 -15.21 -21.14
N GLU A 91 19.29 -15.32 -21.87
CA GLU A 91 19.32 -15.94 -23.22
C GLU A 91 18.64 -17.32 -23.23
N ALA A 92 18.97 -18.18 -22.25
CA ALA A 92 18.40 -19.51 -22.12
C ALA A 92 16.89 -19.48 -21.87
N GLN A 93 16.41 -18.52 -21.07
CA GLN A 93 14.98 -18.34 -20.81
C GLN A 93 14.25 -17.87 -22.07
N VAL A 94 14.83 -16.95 -22.84
CA VAL A 94 14.26 -16.50 -24.12
C VAL A 94 14.17 -17.66 -25.11
N ARG A 95 15.24 -18.45 -25.29
CA ARG A 95 15.23 -19.66 -26.13
C ARG A 95 14.11 -20.62 -25.72
N ASN A 96 14.07 -20.99 -24.44
CA ASN A 96 13.10 -21.97 -23.94
C ASN A 96 11.66 -21.48 -24.14
N LEU A 97 11.38 -20.21 -23.85
CA LEU A 97 10.05 -19.63 -24.03
C LEU A 97 9.66 -19.60 -25.51
N LEU A 98 10.57 -19.26 -26.43
CA LEU A 98 10.29 -19.29 -27.88
C LEU A 98 9.97 -20.71 -28.37
N GLN A 99 10.75 -21.71 -27.95
CA GLN A 99 10.51 -23.13 -28.30
C GLN A 99 9.18 -23.64 -27.73
N GLN A 100 8.90 -23.38 -26.46
CA GLN A 100 7.70 -23.90 -25.78
C GLN A 100 6.40 -23.24 -26.24
N THR A 101 6.47 -22.01 -26.74
CA THR A 101 5.28 -21.25 -27.19
C THR A 101 5.06 -21.35 -28.69
N ALA A 102 5.97 -22.00 -29.43
CA ALA A 102 5.83 -22.23 -30.85
C ALA A 102 4.53 -22.99 -31.18
N THR A 103 3.94 -22.63 -32.32
CA THR A 103 2.85 -23.41 -32.90
C THR A 103 3.43 -24.64 -33.55
N ASP A 104 3.18 -25.81 -32.98
CA ASP A 104 3.56 -27.09 -33.57
C ASP A 104 2.93 -27.25 -34.97
N MET A 105 3.76 -27.61 -35.95
CA MET A 105 3.40 -27.74 -37.37
C MET A 105 3.58 -29.18 -37.88
N GLY A 106 4.07 -30.10 -37.03
CA GLY A 106 4.49 -31.44 -37.40
C GLY A 106 3.98 -32.50 -36.41
N PRO A 107 4.68 -33.64 -36.30
CA PRO A 107 4.46 -34.57 -35.20
C PRO A 107 4.65 -33.88 -33.86
N GLY A 108 3.77 -34.20 -32.89
CA GLY A 108 3.75 -33.57 -31.57
C GLY A 108 5.13 -33.37 -30.93
N GLY A 109 5.50 -32.12 -30.67
CA GLY A 109 6.73 -31.74 -30.00
C GLY A 109 7.85 -31.34 -30.95
N PHE A 110 9.07 -31.82 -30.69
CA PHE A 110 10.23 -31.54 -31.54
C PHE A 110 10.27 -32.49 -32.73
N ASP A 111 10.54 -31.95 -33.91
CA ASP A 111 10.86 -32.73 -35.10
C ASP A 111 11.98 -32.07 -35.95
N ASN A 112 12.61 -32.85 -36.83
CA ASN A 112 13.77 -32.40 -37.61
C ASN A 112 13.42 -31.45 -38.77
N ASP A 113 12.14 -31.33 -39.09
CA ASP A 113 11.62 -30.56 -40.20
C ASP A 113 11.23 -29.14 -39.75
N PHE A 114 10.54 -29.01 -38.61
CA PHE A 114 10.02 -27.77 -38.05
C PHE A 114 10.66 -27.34 -36.72
N GLY A 115 11.54 -28.16 -36.13
CA GLY A 115 12.04 -27.92 -34.78
C GLY A 115 10.90 -28.07 -33.78
N PHE A 116 10.69 -27.05 -32.94
CA PHE A 116 9.52 -26.95 -32.05
C PHE A 116 8.29 -26.33 -32.74
N GLY A 117 8.40 -25.97 -34.02
CA GLY A 117 7.30 -25.40 -34.81
C GLY A 117 7.49 -23.92 -35.15
N ARG A 118 6.39 -23.30 -35.59
CA ARG A 118 6.39 -21.90 -36.03
C ARG A 118 6.40 -20.95 -34.84
N VAL A 119 7.28 -19.94 -34.85
CA VAL A 119 7.31 -18.91 -33.79
C VAL A 119 5.93 -18.28 -33.57
N ASN A 120 5.53 -18.12 -32.31
CA ASN A 120 4.28 -17.47 -31.91
C ASN A 120 4.57 -16.24 -31.05
N ALA A 121 4.52 -15.06 -31.67
CA ALA A 121 4.89 -13.81 -30.99
C ALA A 121 4.00 -13.49 -29.78
N GLU A 122 2.69 -13.71 -29.89
CA GLU A 122 1.74 -13.43 -28.81
C GLU A 122 2.00 -14.33 -27.61
N ALA A 123 2.07 -15.65 -27.83
CA ALA A 123 2.28 -16.61 -26.75
C ALA A 123 3.66 -16.42 -26.08
N ALA A 124 4.70 -16.11 -26.86
CA ALA A 124 6.04 -15.83 -26.36
C ALA A 124 6.08 -14.58 -25.47
N VAL A 125 5.50 -13.45 -25.93
CA VAL A 125 5.48 -12.20 -25.16
C VAL A 125 4.60 -12.31 -23.91
N ARG A 126 3.44 -12.97 -24.01
CA ARG A 126 2.60 -13.24 -22.82
C ARG A 126 3.33 -14.07 -21.78
N SER A 127 4.10 -15.08 -22.22
CA SER A 127 4.90 -15.90 -21.32
C SER A 127 6.07 -15.10 -20.72
N ALA A 128 6.67 -14.19 -21.49
CA ALA A 128 7.74 -13.30 -21.04
C ALA A 128 7.27 -12.32 -19.94
N LEU A 129 6.06 -11.76 -20.07
CA LEU A 129 5.46 -10.88 -19.05
C LEU A 129 5.25 -11.56 -17.70
N GLY A 130 5.31 -12.91 -17.66
CA GLY A 130 4.91 -13.69 -16.51
C GLY A 130 3.39 -13.61 -16.34
N GLY A 131 2.70 -14.75 -16.45
CA GLY A 131 1.27 -14.80 -16.20
C GLY A 131 0.89 -14.18 -14.84
N SER A 132 -0.33 -13.66 -14.70
CA SER A 132 -0.84 -13.30 -13.37
C SER A 132 -1.14 -14.58 -12.58
N ILE A 133 -0.95 -14.54 -11.26
CA ILE A 133 -1.63 -15.49 -10.37
C ILE A 133 -3.01 -14.88 -10.05
N ASN A 134 -4.07 -15.57 -10.45
CA ASN A 134 -5.44 -15.19 -10.16
C ASN A 134 -5.89 -15.88 -8.86
N GLY A 135 -6.66 -15.16 -8.05
CA GLY A 135 -7.18 -15.62 -6.76
C GLY A 135 -7.36 -14.46 -5.80
N SER A 136 -7.98 -14.74 -4.64
CA SER A 136 -8.28 -13.73 -3.61
C SER A 136 -7.00 -13.10 -3.05
N ASP A 137 -7.06 -11.81 -2.71
CA ASP A 137 -6.00 -11.13 -1.96
C ASP A 137 -6.07 -11.41 -0.45
N LEU A 138 -7.16 -12.02 0.03
CA LEU A 138 -7.37 -12.42 1.43
C LEU A 138 -7.64 -13.92 1.55
N ILE A 139 -6.93 -14.60 2.47
CA ILE A 139 -7.10 -16.02 2.77
C ILE A 139 -7.45 -16.19 4.25
N CYS A 140 -8.68 -16.61 4.54
CA CYS A 140 -9.11 -16.90 5.91
C CYS A 140 -8.80 -18.34 6.33
N SER A 141 -9.08 -19.30 5.44
CA SER A 141 -8.86 -20.72 5.63
C SER A 141 -8.15 -21.32 4.43
N SER A 142 -8.79 -21.30 3.26
CA SER A 142 -8.20 -21.77 2.00
C SER A 142 -8.75 -21.04 0.80
N ASN A 143 -7.93 -20.85 -0.22
CA ASN A 143 -8.31 -20.30 -1.51
C ASN A 143 -7.59 -21.04 -2.64
N THR A 144 -8.25 -21.17 -3.78
CA THR A 144 -7.64 -21.71 -5.00
C THR A 144 -7.07 -20.59 -5.83
N PHE A 145 -5.84 -20.79 -6.30
CA PHE A 145 -5.13 -19.91 -7.19
C PHE A 145 -4.91 -20.59 -8.53
N SER A 146 -4.99 -19.82 -9.60
CA SER A 146 -4.76 -20.28 -10.96
C SER A 146 -3.87 -19.31 -11.69
N LEU A 147 -3.30 -19.76 -12.80
CA LEU A 147 -2.54 -18.87 -13.67
C LEU A 147 -3.50 -18.22 -14.66
N GLY A 148 -3.34 -16.91 -14.84
CA GLY A 148 -4.16 -16.14 -15.77
C GLY A 148 -3.93 -16.48 -17.22
N GLN A 149 -2.83 -17.16 -17.54
CA GLN A 149 -2.54 -17.73 -18.85
C GLN A 149 -1.84 -19.09 -18.66
N PRO A 150 -1.98 -20.03 -19.61
CA PRO A 150 -1.21 -21.26 -19.61
C PRO A 150 0.28 -20.90 -19.67
N ILE A 151 1.04 -21.30 -18.66
CA ILE A 151 2.50 -21.33 -18.74
C ILE A 151 2.85 -22.75 -19.16
N ALA A 152 3.63 -22.90 -20.22
CA ALA A 152 4.07 -24.20 -20.71
C ALA A 152 4.96 -24.90 -19.68
N GLY A 153 4.73 -26.19 -19.45
CA GLY A 153 5.48 -27.03 -18.53
C GLY A 153 4.81 -27.23 -17.15
N THR A 154 5.43 -28.08 -16.33
CA THR A 154 4.96 -28.35 -14.96
C THR A 154 5.19 -27.12 -14.08
N ILE A 155 4.13 -26.68 -13.39
CA ILE A 155 4.18 -25.56 -12.45
C ILE A 155 4.45 -26.06 -11.04
N ASN A 156 5.50 -25.51 -10.43
CA ASN A 156 5.83 -25.67 -9.03
C ASN A 156 5.30 -24.47 -8.25
N TRP A 157 4.31 -24.74 -7.39
CA TRP A 157 3.77 -23.76 -6.46
C TRP A 157 4.56 -23.77 -5.15
N SER A 158 4.82 -22.59 -4.61
CA SER A 158 5.43 -22.43 -3.29
C SER A 158 4.94 -21.15 -2.60
N THR A 159 5.22 -21.03 -1.31
CA THR A 159 4.95 -19.83 -0.54
C THR A 159 6.24 -19.30 0.09
N SER A 160 6.31 -17.99 0.37
CA SER A 160 7.47 -17.42 1.08
C SER A 160 7.59 -17.86 2.53
N ASN A 161 6.51 -18.40 3.12
CA ASN A 161 6.50 -18.92 4.48
C ASN A 161 5.50 -20.09 4.63
N SER A 162 6.03 -21.32 4.58
CA SER A 162 5.24 -22.55 4.71
C SER A 162 4.69 -22.81 6.11
N ASN A 163 5.17 -22.13 7.14
CA ASN A 163 4.59 -22.18 8.49
C ASN A 163 3.32 -21.33 8.61
N SER A 164 3.04 -20.46 7.62
CA SER A 164 1.90 -19.55 7.59
C SER A 164 0.86 -19.95 6.54
N LEU A 165 1.30 -20.40 5.37
CA LEU A 165 0.44 -20.76 4.24
C LEU A 165 1.14 -21.87 3.44
N VAL A 166 0.46 -22.98 3.18
CA VAL A 166 0.94 -24.04 2.28
C VAL A 166 0.11 -24.04 1.02
N ILE A 167 0.71 -24.34 -0.12
CA ILE A 167 0.03 -24.45 -1.42
C ILE A 167 0.38 -25.78 -2.07
N ASN A 168 -0.63 -26.49 -2.60
CA ASN A 168 -0.43 -27.77 -3.26
C ASN A 168 -0.25 -27.61 -4.79
N GLY A 169 0.05 -28.71 -5.49
CA GLY A 169 0.27 -28.71 -6.94
C GLY A 169 -0.95 -28.27 -7.77
N SER A 170 -2.15 -28.32 -7.19
CA SER A 170 -3.39 -27.84 -7.82
C SER A 170 -3.67 -26.36 -7.55
N GLY A 171 -2.75 -25.64 -6.90
CA GLY A 171 -2.89 -24.21 -6.59
C GLY A 171 -3.81 -23.92 -5.39
N VAL A 172 -4.18 -24.94 -4.59
CA VAL A 172 -4.99 -24.73 -3.39
C VAL A 172 -4.08 -24.31 -2.24
N ALA A 173 -4.19 -23.05 -1.82
CA ALA A 173 -3.46 -22.51 -0.69
C ALA A 173 -4.32 -22.64 0.59
N THR A 174 -3.72 -23.15 1.67
CA THR A 174 -4.38 -23.38 2.96
C THR A 174 -3.58 -22.73 4.08
N LYS A 175 -4.25 -21.95 4.92
CA LYS A 175 -3.68 -21.28 6.10
C LYS A 175 -3.15 -22.33 7.08
N VAL A 176 -1.97 -22.06 7.63
CA VAL A 176 -1.33 -22.89 8.66
C VAL A 176 -1.23 -22.11 9.97
N GLY A 177 -1.66 -22.75 11.06
CA GLY A 177 -1.61 -22.16 12.39
C GLY A 177 -2.41 -20.86 12.51
N ASN A 178 -1.96 -19.99 13.42
CA ASN A 178 -2.62 -18.73 13.78
C ASN A 178 -1.95 -17.51 13.14
N PHE A 179 -1.24 -17.69 12.03
CA PHE A 179 -0.55 -16.58 11.38
C PHE A 179 -1.53 -15.54 10.83
N ASN A 180 -1.20 -14.27 11.01
CA ASN A 180 -1.89 -13.14 10.40
C ASN A 180 -0.86 -12.20 9.76
N GLY A 181 -0.95 -11.94 8.46
CA GLY A 181 0.02 -11.11 7.75
C GLY A 181 0.17 -11.43 6.26
N LEU A 182 1.16 -10.79 5.64
CA LEU A 182 1.45 -10.94 4.21
C LEU A 182 2.26 -12.22 3.95
N VAL A 183 1.89 -12.94 2.89
CA VAL A 183 2.63 -14.09 2.35
C VAL A 183 2.68 -13.98 0.82
N ASP A 184 3.82 -14.34 0.23
CA ASP A 184 3.92 -14.43 -1.23
C ASP A 184 3.61 -15.84 -1.68
N ILE A 185 2.75 -15.96 -2.69
CA ILE A 185 2.55 -17.18 -3.48
C ILE A 185 3.41 -17.05 -4.72
N LEU A 186 4.21 -18.08 -4.99
CA LEU A 186 5.05 -18.16 -6.18
C LEU A 186 4.58 -19.34 -7.04
N ALA A 187 4.50 -19.10 -8.35
CA ALA A 187 4.41 -20.15 -9.35
C ALA A 187 5.66 -20.07 -10.23
N SER A 188 6.38 -21.18 -10.33
CA SER A 188 7.61 -21.29 -11.11
C SER A 188 7.52 -22.47 -12.06
N THR A 189 8.12 -22.36 -13.24
CA THR A 189 8.25 -23.50 -14.13
C THR A 189 9.32 -24.47 -13.58
N ALA A 190 9.11 -25.78 -13.75
CA ALA A 190 10.05 -26.80 -13.26
C ALA A 190 11.49 -26.64 -13.79
N ASN A 191 11.67 -25.95 -14.92
CA ASN A 191 12.96 -25.68 -15.53
C ASN A 191 13.59 -24.34 -15.09
N GLY A 192 13.05 -23.66 -14.07
CA GLY A 192 13.57 -22.39 -13.55
C GLY A 192 13.41 -21.19 -14.49
N CYS A 193 12.58 -21.32 -15.52
CA CYS A 193 12.33 -20.28 -16.52
C CYS A 193 11.17 -19.40 -16.05
N GLY A 194 11.47 -18.38 -15.25
CA GLY A 194 10.51 -17.39 -14.76
C GLY A 194 9.74 -17.84 -13.52
N SER A 195 9.57 -16.91 -12.57
CA SER A 195 8.68 -17.06 -11.43
C SER A 195 7.72 -15.88 -11.39
N ILE A 196 6.45 -16.16 -11.23
CA ILE A 196 5.42 -15.15 -11.01
C ILE A 196 5.04 -15.16 -9.53
N ARG A 197 4.79 -13.97 -9.00
CA ARG A 197 4.53 -13.75 -7.58
C ARG A 197 3.20 -13.04 -7.40
N LYS A 198 2.44 -13.47 -6.39
CA LYS A 198 1.31 -12.71 -5.84
C LYS A 198 1.44 -12.64 -4.34
N THR A 199 1.45 -11.43 -3.80
CA THR A 199 1.35 -11.20 -2.36
C THR A 199 -0.12 -11.25 -1.94
N VAL A 200 -0.42 -12.03 -0.90
CA VAL A 200 -1.75 -12.16 -0.30
C VAL A 200 -1.67 -11.87 1.19
N TYR A 201 -2.79 -11.45 1.78
CA TYR A 201 -2.94 -11.34 3.22
C TYR A 201 -3.61 -12.60 3.77
N VAL A 202 -3.08 -13.17 4.85
CA VAL A 202 -3.61 -14.36 5.51
C VAL A 202 -4.19 -13.95 6.86
N GLY A 203 -5.44 -14.34 7.15
CA GLY A 203 -6.04 -14.23 8.48
C GLY A 203 -6.67 -12.89 8.85
N ASP A 204 -6.74 -12.66 10.17
CA ASP A 204 -7.36 -11.49 10.79
C ASP A 204 -6.59 -10.22 10.45
N PRO A 205 -7.27 -9.06 10.34
CA PRO A 205 -6.60 -7.84 9.90
C PRO A 205 -5.53 -7.41 10.90
N ASN A 206 -4.44 -6.79 10.42
CA ASN A 206 -3.54 -6.04 11.29
C ASN A 206 -4.07 -4.61 11.46
N LEU A 207 -3.54 -3.89 12.45
CA LEU A 207 -3.95 -2.52 12.72
C LEU A 207 -2.73 -1.66 13.06
N THR A 208 -2.55 -0.56 12.34
CA THR A 208 -1.69 0.54 12.77
C THR A 208 -2.56 1.75 13.06
N LYS A 209 -2.14 2.59 14.01
CA LYS A 209 -2.93 3.72 14.49
C LYS A 209 -2.08 4.97 14.69
N THR A 210 -2.65 6.13 14.40
CA THR A 210 -2.01 7.44 14.60
C THR A 210 -2.98 8.46 15.17
N VAL A 211 -2.42 9.48 15.82
CA VAL A 211 -3.13 10.68 16.24
C VAL A 211 -2.45 11.87 15.60
N ASN A 212 -3.18 12.67 14.82
CA ASN A 212 -2.65 13.77 14.02
C ASN A 212 -1.46 13.34 13.12
N GLY A 213 -1.51 12.11 12.60
CA GLY A 213 -0.46 11.54 11.75
C GLY A 213 0.75 10.96 12.49
N VAL A 214 0.82 11.08 13.82
CA VAL A 214 1.90 10.54 14.63
C VAL A 214 1.50 9.18 15.21
N PRO A 215 2.28 8.10 15.03
CA PRO A 215 2.05 6.82 15.68
C PRO A 215 2.09 6.98 17.21
N THR A 216 1.03 6.60 17.91
CA THR A 216 0.99 6.69 19.38
C THR A 216 0.02 5.69 20.00
N GLY A 217 0.36 5.19 21.19
CA GLY A 217 -0.52 4.37 22.04
C GLY A 217 -1.23 5.20 23.11
N THR A 218 -0.48 6.08 23.80
CA THR A 218 -0.97 6.93 24.89
C THR A 218 -0.59 8.38 24.61
N MET A 219 -1.55 9.31 24.71
CA MET A 219 -1.34 10.72 24.35
C MET A 219 -2.04 11.69 25.30
N ALA A 220 -1.31 12.71 25.75
CA ALA A 220 -1.87 13.85 26.44
C ALA A 220 -2.76 14.68 25.50
N VAL A 221 -3.95 15.05 25.96
CA VAL A 221 -4.90 15.86 25.21
C VAL A 221 -5.40 17.05 26.00
N SER A 222 -5.76 18.10 25.27
CA SER A 222 -6.24 19.36 25.84
C SER A 222 -7.77 19.43 25.73
N PRO A 223 -8.48 19.83 26.79
CA PRO A 223 -9.90 20.14 26.71
C PRO A 223 -10.19 21.20 25.63
N GLY A 224 -11.32 21.07 24.93
CA GLY A 224 -11.70 21.97 23.85
C GLY A 224 -10.94 21.77 22.54
N SER A 225 -10.01 20.81 22.48
CA SER A 225 -9.21 20.52 21.29
C SER A 225 -9.77 19.36 20.48
N GLN A 226 -9.51 19.40 19.17
CA GLN A 226 -9.86 18.35 18.23
C GLN A 226 -8.60 17.57 17.80
N TYR A 227 -8.74 16.26 17.66
CA TYR A 227 -7.70 15.33 17.25
C TYR A 227 -8.20 14.47 16.09
N ASN A 228 -7.35 14.24 15.10
CA ASN A 228 -7.62 13.32 14.00
C ASN A 228 -7.07 11.95 14.38
N LEU A 229 -7.95 10.96 14.55
CA LEU A 229 -7.56 9.58 14.75
C LEU A 229 -7.61 8.86 13.41
N ALA A 230 -6.55 8.12 13.10
CA ALA A 230 -6.47 7.34 11.87
C ALA A 230 -6.01 5.92 12.18
N ALA A 231 -6.60 4.96 11.47
CA ALA A 231 -6.21 3.56 11.51
C ALA A 231 -6.05 3.04 10.09
N SER A 232 -5.12 2.11 9.91
CA SER A 232 -4.92 1.43 8.63
C SER A 232 -4.57 -0.04 8.83
N SER A 233 -4.76 -0.83 7.77
CA SER A 233 -4.48 -2.26 7.73
C SER A 233 -3.84 -2.61 6.39
N TYR A 234 -2.94 -3.59 6.39
CA TYR A 234 -2.46 -4.21 5.15
C TYR A 234 -3.43 -5.28 4.65
N SER A 235 -4.39 -5.72 5.49
CA SER A 235 -5.45 -6.62 5.04
C SER A 235 -6.42 -5.88 4.12
N PRO A 236 -6.74 -6.44 2.94
CA PRO A 236 -7.73 -5.86 2.05
C PRO A 236 -9.14 -5.96 2.65
N ASN A 237 -10.05 -5.12 2.13
CA ASN A 237 -11.46 -5.08 2.53
C ASN A 237 -11.70 -4.93 4.04
N THR A 238 -10.79 -4.23 4.73
CA THR A 238 -10.87 -4.01 6.18
C THR A 238 -11.73 -2.79 6.48
N SER A 239 -12.73 -2.95 7.35
CA SER A 239 -13.52 -1.86 7.91
C SER A 239 -13.04 -1.49 9.32
N PHE A 240 -13.29 -0.24 9.73
CA PHE A 240 -12.86 0.29 11.02
C PHE A 240 -14.03 0.88 11.79
N ILE A 241 -14.10 0.58 13.09
CA ILE A 241 -15.08 1.16 14.01
C ILE A 241 -14.36 1.64 15.28
N TYR A 242 -14.64 2.88 15.66
CA TYR A 242 -14.11 3.52 16.87
C TYR A 242 -15.20 3.62 17.94
N ASN A 243 -14.93 3.12 19.14
CA ASN A 243 -15.86 3.17 20.27
C ASN A 243 -15.16 3.76 21.50
N ASP A 244 -15.79 4.73 22.15
CA ASP A 244 -15.47 5.09 23.54
C ASP A 244 -16.08 4.03 24.47
N TYR A 245 -15.31 3.52 25.41
CA TYR A 245 -15.77 2.39 26.24
C TYR A 245 -15.28 2.42 27.69
N THR A 246 -14.21 3.16 28.02
CA THR A 246 -13.71 3.29 29.39
C THR A 246 -13.05 4.63 29.66
N GLY A 247 -13.20 5.14 30.88
CA GLY A 247 -12.49 6.32 31.34
C GLY A 247 -12.60 6.54 32.84
N SER A 248 -11.85 7.51 33.35
CA SER A 248 -11.94 8.01 34.73
C SER A 248 -11.95 9.53 34.76
N GLY A 249 -12.42 10.09 35.87
CA GLY A 249 -12.60 11.54 36.00
C GLY A 249 -13.80 12.03 35.18
N ASP A 250 -13.81 13.31 34.87
CA ASP A 250 -14.90 13.98 34.13
C ASP A 250 -14.57 14.25 32.65
N MET A 251 -13.42 13.74 32.18
CA MET A 251 -13.09 13.77 30.76
C MET A 251 -14.19 13.01 29.99
N THR A 252 -14.70 13.61 28.93
CA THR A 252 -15.62 13.01 27.96
C THR A 252 -15.14 13.34 26.56
N ILE A 253 -15.54 12.54 25.58
CA ILE A 253 -15.13 12.72 24.18
C ILE A 253 -16.32 12.53 23.25
N THR A 254 -16.27 13.20 22.11
CA THR A 254 -17.19 12.96 20.98
C THR A 254 -16.38 12.49 19.78
N LEU A 255 -16.82 11.39 19.15
CA LEU A 255 -16.25 10.86 17.92
C LEU A 255 -17.16 11.19 16.73
N TYR A 256 -16.58 11.76 15.67
CA TYR A 256 -17.31 12.12 14.45
C TYR A 256 -16.98 11.14 13.32
N ASN A 257 -18.02 10.53 12.75
CA ASN A 257 -17.93 9.49 11.72
C ASN A 257 -17.09 8.28 12.18
N PRO A 258 -17.45 7.62 13.30
CA PRO A 258 -16.63 6.58 13.93
C PRO A 258 -16.50 5.29 13.12
N ASN A 259 -17.14 5.18 11.95
CA ASN A 259 -17.14 3.99 11.09
C ASN A 259 -16.22 4.14 9.86
N LEU A 260 -15.34 5.15 9.86
CA LEU A 260 -14.37 5.40 8.80
C LEU A 260 -12.96 5.14 9.31
N ALA A 261 -12.01 4.86 8.39
CA ALA A 261 -10.60 4.69 8.75
C ALA A 261 -10.02 5.92 9.47
N ASN A 262 -10.52 7.11 9.12
CA ASN A 262 -10.19 8.38 9.78
C ASN A 262 -11.44 8.91 10.49
N THR A 263 -11.32 9.23 11.78
CA THR A 263 -12.37 9.84 12.59
C THR A 263 -11.83 11.07 13.29
N GLN A 264 -12.69 12.05 13.57
CA GLN A 264 -12.32 13.19 14.42
C GLN A 264 -12.78 12.91 15.85
N MET A 265 -11.96 13.31 16.82
CA MET A 265 -12.27 13.24 18.24
C MET A 265 -12.21 14.65 18.82
N TYR A 266 -13.24 15.05 19.55
CA TYR A 266 -13.26 16.29 20.32
C TYR A 266 -13.28 15.99 21.81
N VAL A 267 -12.47 16.71 22.59
CA VAL A 267 -12.26 16.44 24.02
C VAL A 267 -12.97 17.48 24.88
N TYR A 268 -13.71 17.01 25.88
CA TYR A 268 -14.35 17.83 26.91
C TYR A 268 -13.85 17.38 28.29
N SER A 269 -13.52 18.30 29.19
CA SER A 269 -13.13 17.97 30.57
C SER A 269 -13.28 19.21 31.45
N ASN A 270 -13.70 19.04 32.70
CA ASN A 270 -13.73 20.11 33.71
C ASN A 270 -12.70 19.88 34.84
N SER A 271 -11.96 18.75 34.84
CA SER A 271 -10.97 18.40 35.88
C SER A 271 -9.51 18.47 35.41
N THR A 272 -8.61 18.45 36.40
CA THR A 272 -7.14 18.36 36.29
C THR A 272 -6.61 17.03 35.78
N SER A 273 -7.42 15.98 35.87
CA SER A 273 -6.96 14.61 35.68
C SER A 273 -8.11 13.72 35.25
N GLY A 274 -7.95 13.08 34.11
CA GLY A 274 -8.91 12.12 33.59
C GLY A 274 -8.29 11.37 32.44
N HIS A 275 -8.82 10.19 32.14
CA HIS A 275 -8.42 9.47 30.95
C HIS A 275 -9.63 8.88 30.25
N ARG A 276 -9.51 8.72 28.94
CA ARG A 276 -10.48 8.03 28.08
C ARG A 276 -9.74 7.08 27.17
N LYS A 277 -10.34 5.93 26.94
CA LYS A 277 -9.83 4.98 25.95
C LYS A 277 -10.79 4.89 24.78
N VAL A 278 -10.25 5.03 23.58
CA VAL A 278 -10.98 4.77 22.33
C VAL A 278 -10.49 3.45 21.77
N LYS A 279 -11.40 2.48 21.63
CA LYS A 279 -11.12 1.21 20.99
C LYS A 279 -11.37 1.32 19.50
N VAL A 280 -10.35 1.04 18.71
CA VAL A 280 -10.50 0.86 17.27
C VAL A 280 -10.53 -0.63 16.96
N THR A 281 -11.57 -1.06 16.24
CA THR A 281 -11.76 -2.43 15.79
C THR A 281 -11.61 -2.47 14.28
N ALA A 282 -10.61 -3.21 13.79
CA ALA A 282 -10.47 -3.56 12.39
C ALA A 282 -11.16 -4.90 12.13
N THR A 283 -11.98 -4.98 11.08
CA THR A 283 -12.73 -6.19 10.72
C THR A 283 -12.55 -6.51 9.24
N ASN A 284 -12.22 -7.75 8.92
CA ASN A 284 -12.30 -8.31 7.57
C ASN A 284 -13.18 -9.58 7.60
N SER A 285 -13.29 -10.30 6.49
CA SER A 285 -14.08 -11.54 6.44
C SER A 285 -13.50 -12.70 7.26
N CYS A 286 -12.23 -12.62 7.68
CA CYS A 286 -11.57 -13.66 8.47
C CYS A 286 -11.77 -13.48 9.97
N GLY A 287 -11.87 -12.23 10.43
CA GLY A 287 -12.06 -11.93 11.84
C GLY A 287 -11.86 -10.47 12.18
N THR A 288 -11.49 -10.23 13.44
CA THR A 288 -11.40 -8.88 14.02
C THR A 288 -10.12 -8.73 14.82
N TYR A 289 -9.48 -7.58 14.69
CA TYR A 289 -8.35 -7.18 15.54
C TYR A 289 -8.66 -5.84 16.20
N ARG A 290 -8.22 -5.65 17.44
CA ARG A 290 -8.60 -4.51 18.27
C ARG A 290 -7.38 -3.88 18.92
N GLU A 291 -7.37 -2.57 18.94
CA GLU A 291 -6.35 -1.75 19.57
C GLU A 291 -6.99 -0.59 20.33
N GLU A 292 -6.26 -0.05 21.30
CA GLU A 292 -6.75 1.04 22.16
C GLU A 292 -5.89 2.29 21.98
N PHE A 293 -6.52 3.42 21.70
CA PHE A 293 -5.93 4.71 22.02
C PHE A 293 -6.19 5.02 23.50
N VAL A 294 -5.17 5.51 24.19
CA VAL A 294 -5.31 5.99 25.56
C VAL A 294 -5.08 7.50 25.56
N PHE A 295 -6.09 8.26 25.92
CA PHE A 295 -6.01 9.72 26.05
C PHE A 295 -6.10 10.10 27.51
N TYR A 296 -5.29 11.05 27.93
CA TYR A 296 -5.37 11.60 29.27
C TYR A 296 -5.28 13.12 29.20
N VAL A 297 -6.04 13.78 30.07
CA VAL A 297 -5.86 15.21 30.32
C VAL A 297 -4.86 15.33 31.44
N TYR A 298 -3.77 16.03 31.15
CA TYR A 298 -2.83 16.49 32.15
C TYR A 298 -3.06 18.00 32.31
N SER A 299 -3.65 18.44 33.40
CA SER A 299 -3.71 19.87 33.69
C SER A 299 -3.20 20.13 35.10
N SER A 300 -2.33 21.13 35.23
CA SER A 300 -1.81 21.61 36.51
C SER A 300 -2.82 22.49 37.26
N PHE A 301 -4.07 22.59 36.79
CA PHE A 301 -5.12 23.39 37.42
C PHE A 301 -6.53 22.88 37.12
N ARG A 302 -7.47 23.11 38.05
CA ARG A 302 -8.92 22.88 37.90
C ARG A 302 -9.67 24.21 38.02
N ASN A 303 -10.84 24.30 37.40
CA ASN A 303 -11.72 25.46 37.54
C ASN A 303 -13.12 25.03 37.99
N TYR A 304 -13.68 25.69 39.00
CA TYR A 304 -14.99 25.34 39.55
C TYR A 304 -15.63 26.48 40.36
N PRO A 305 -16.98 26.56 40.45
CA PRO A 305 -17.93 25.77 39.67
C PRO A 305 -17.94 26.18 38.18
N ASN A 306 -18.29 25.25 37.31
CA ASN A 306 -18.58 25.49 35.90
C ASN A 306 -19.83 24.66 35.55
N PRO A 307 -21.02 25.26 35.39
CA PRO A 307 -21.29 26.70 35.23
C PRO A 307 -21.06 27.55 36.49
N ALA A 308 -20.68 28.82 36.28
CA ALA A 308 -20.45 29.80 37.34
C ALA A 308 -21.58 30.83 37.39
N LYS A 309 -22.05 31.18 38.59
CA LYS A 309 -23.13 32.17 38.76
C LYS A 309 -22.59 33.54 39.14
N GLU A 310 -21.81 33.59 40.20
CA GLU A 310 -21.25 34.84 40.74
C GLU A 310 -19.73 34.86 40.64
N SER A 311 -19.11 33.70 40.87
CA SER A 311 -17.66 33.54 40.78
C SER A 311 -17.28 32.12 40.38
N PHE A 312 -16.04 31.95 39.93
CA PHE A 312 -15.39 30.66 39.85
C PHE A 312 -13.95 30.75 40.35
N THR A 313 -13.43 29.63 40.84
CA THR A 313 -12.07 29.48 41.31
C THR A 313 -11.25 28.72 40.27
N VAL A 314 -10.03 29.16 40.03
CA VAL A 314 -8.95 28.39 39.38
C VAL A 314 -7.99 27.95 40.47
N GLU A 315 -7.86 26.64 40.67
CA GLU A 315 -6.97 26.05 41.67
C GLU A 315 -5.85 25.28 40.99
N PHE A 316 -4.60 25.62 41.33
CA PHE A 316 -3.40 24.99 40.80
C PHE A 316 -2.99 23.79 41.66
N THR A 317 -2.46 22.73 41.03
CA THR A 317 -1.94 21.55 41.72
C THR A 317 -0.78 21.90 42.66
N SER A 318 0.03 22.90 42.29
CA SER A 318 1.04 23.51 43.16
C SER A 318 1.25 24.97 42.74
N ALA A 319 1.47 25.82 43.73
CA ALA A 319 1.85 27.23 43.56
C ALA A 319 3.05 27.61 44.46
N GLU A 320 3.76 26.60 44.98
CA GLU A 320 4.90 26.78 45.89
C GLU A 320 6.17 27.24 45.16
N GLU A 321 6.28 26.92 43.87
CA GLU A 321 7.38 27.37 43.01
C GLU A 321 6.83 28.00 41.72
N GLU A 322 7.37 29.18 41.36
CA GLU A 322 6.98 29.94 40.16
C GLU A 322 7.03 29.09 38.88
N ILE A 323 7.97 28.14 38.82
CA ILE A 323 8.18 27.30 37.63
C ILE A 323 7.00 26.37 37.33
N PHE A 324 6.16 26.06 38.32
CA PHE A 324 4.98 25.22 38.15
C PHE A 324 3.73 26.00 37.76
N LEU A 325 3.79 27.33 37.85
CA LEU A 325 2.67 28.20 37.49
C LEU A 325 2.67 28.53 35.98
N PRO A 326 1.48 28.66 35.39
CA PRO A 326 1.33 29.38 34.12
C PRO A 326 1.74 30.84 34.27
N ASP A 327 1.87 31.54 33.14
CA ASP A 327 2.28 32.96 33.16
C ASP A 327 1.07 33.88 33.42
N GLU A 328 -0.06 33.60 32.77
CA GLU A 328 -1.25 34.45 32.80
C GLU A 328 -2.53 33.64 32.60
N LEU A 329 -3.60 34.07 33.28
CA LEU A 329 -4.98 33.66 32.99
C LEU A 329 -5.71 34.79 32.26
N GLU A 330 -6.38 34.49 31.16
CA GLU A 330 -7.25 35.42 30.45
C GLU A 330 -8.66 34.82 30.35
N LEU A 331 -9.68 35.53 30.85
CA LEU A 331 -11.08 35.17 30.59
C LEU A 331 -11.54 35.89 29.32
N LEU A 332 -11.84 35.14 28.27
CA LEU A 332 -12.22 35.64 26.95
C LEU A 332 -13.73 35.50 26.72
N SER A 333 -14.37 36.52 26.18
CA SER A 333 -15.77 36.43 25.73
C SER A 333 -15.86 35.64 24.41
N GLU A 334 -16.73 34.64 24.32
CA GLU A 334 -16.94 33.89 23.06
C GLU A 334 -17.36 34.82 21.91
N LYS A 335 -18.29 35.76 22.19
CA LYS A 335 -18.87 36.65 21.18
C LYS A 335 -17.87 37.64 20.60
N THR A 336 -16.95 38.16 21.42
CA THR A 336 -16.03 39.23 21.00
C THR A 336 -14.60 38.75 20.81
N THR A 337 -14.25 37.57 21.32
CA THR A 337 -12.89 37.02 21.42
C THR A 337 -11.91 37.87 22.25
N LYS A 338 -12.39 38.94 22.88
CA LYS A 338 -11.58 39.83 23.72
C LYS A 338 -11.52 39.35 25.16
N ALA A 339 -10.38 39.60 25.80
CA ALA A 339 -10.21 39.37 27.23
C ALA A 339 -11.04 40.38 28.03
N VAL A 340 -11.92 39.86 28.90
CA VAL A 340 -12.71 40.64 29.85
C VAL A 340 -12.08 40.64 31.24
N HIS A 341 -11.23 39.67 31.55
CA HIS A 341 -10.45 39.63 32.77
C HIS A 341 -9.06 39.05 32.49
N LYS A 342 -8.03 39.54 33.19
CA LYS A 342 -6.66 39.02 33.11
C LYS A 342 -6.01 38.97 34.48
N VAL A 343 -5.26 37.90 34.73
CA VAL A 343 -4.53 37.69 35.99
C VAL A 343 -3.10 37.27 35.66
N ASN A 344 -2.12 38.05 36.12
CA ASN A 344 -0.70 37.72 36.01
C ASN A 344 -0.28 36.86 37.20
N LEU A 345 -0.01 35.58 36.94
CA LEU A 345 0.26 34.62 38.02
C LEU A 345 1.68 34.77 38.58
N LYS A 346 2.62 35.26 37.77
CA LYS A 346 3.98 35.58 38.23
C LYS A 346 3.96 36.72 39.25
N GLU A 347 3.18 37.77 38.98
CA GLU A 347 2.99 38.87 39.92
C GLU A 347 2.29 38.39 41.21
N MET A 348 1.25 37.54 41.08
CA MET A 348 0.59 36.97 42.25
C MET A 348 1.52 36.09 43.11
N TYR A 349 2.40 35.32 42.48
CA TYR A 349 3.40 34.51 43.18
C TYR A 349 4.39 35.39 43.96
N GLN A 350 4.95 36.40 43.30
CA GLN A 350 5.90 37.34 43.91
C GLN A 350 5.27 38.10 45.08
N ASN A 351 4.00 38.50 44.94
CA ASN A 351 3.26 39.24 45.95
C ASN A 351 2.55 38.35 46.99
N LYS A 352 2.62 37.01 46.84
CA LYS A 352 1.97 36.02 47.70
C LYS A 352 0.45 36.25 47.87
N THR A 353 -0.25 36.54 46.78
CA THR A 353 -1.68 36.90 46.79
C THR A 353 -2.63 35.76 46.43
N PHE A 354 -2.13 34.53 46.27
CA PHE A 354 -2.99 33.35 46.08
C PHE A 354 -3.85 33.09 47.31
N ARG A 355 -5.15 32.85 47.10
CA ARG A 355 -6.03 32.36 48.16
C ARG A 355 -5.69 30.91 48.48
N ASP A 356 -5.71 30.55 49.76
CA ASP A 356 -5.40 29.19 50.24
C ASP A 356 -4.07 28.63 49.71
N GLY A 357 -3.12 29.51 49.34
CA GLY A 357 -1.80 29.14 48.82
C GLY A 357 -1.75 28.78 47.33
N ASN A 358 -2.86 28.40 46.68
CA ASN A 358 -2.86 27.93 45.29
C ASN A 358 -4.11 28.28 44.47
N LYS A 359 -4.99 29.16 44.95
CA LYS A 359 -6.28 29.48 44.31
C LYS A 359 -6.33 30.93 43.83
N VAL A 360 -7.02 31.12 42.72
CA VAL A 360 -7.35 32.42 42.12
C VAL A 360 -8.85 32.45 41.89
N ASP A 361 -9.54 33.43 42.44
CA ASP A 361 -10.99 33.60 42.23
C ASP A 361 -11.25 34.67 41.18
N PHE A 362 -12.21 34.41 40.31
CA PHE A 362 -12.74 35.35 39.34
C PHE A 362 -14.15 35.74 39.76
N ASP A 363 -14.34 37.04 40.01
CA ASP A 363 -15.68 37.61 40.14
C ASP A 363 -16.24 37.89 38.75
N VAL A 364 -17.41 37.35 38.47
CA VAL A 364 -18.06 37.42 37.15
C VAL A 364 -19.48 37.97 37.22
N ARG A 365 -19.89 38.52 38.37
CA ARG A 365 -21.25 39.08 38.56
C ARG A 365 -21.62 40.16 37.55
N ASP A 366 -20.64 40.94 37.12
CA ASP A 366 -20.84 42.05 36.18
C ASP A 366 -20.75 41.61 34.70
N LEU A 367 -20.48 40.33 34.44
CA LEU A 367 -20.37 39.80 33.08
C LEU A 367 -21.72 39.26 32.58
N PRO A 368 -22.08 39.48 31.30
CA PRO A 368 -23.27 38.88 30.72
C PRO A 368 -23.25 37.35 30.82
N ARG A 369 -24.39 36.75 31.19
CA ARG A 369 -24.63 35.30 31.16
C ARG A 369 -24.47 34.76 29.74
N SER A 370 -23.40 34.03 29.51
CA SER A 370 -22.99 33.55 28.19
C SER A 370 -21.83 32.56 28.34
N ILE A 371 -21.24 32.17 27.22
CA ILE A 371 -20.06 31.32 27.17
C ILE A 371 -18.79 32.18 27.12
N TYR A 372 -17.81 31.76 27.91
CA TYR A 372 -16.49 32.35 27.99
C TYR A 372 -15.42 31.26 27.84
N TYR A 373 -14.19 31.69 27.62
CA TYR A 373 -13.04 30.80 27.53
C TYR A 373 -11.95 31.28 28.48
N LEU A 374 -11.60 30.46 29.47
CA LEU A 374 -10.43 30.67 30.31
C LEU A 374 -9.19 30.19 29.57
N LYS A 375 -8.40 31.12 29.05
CA LYS A 375 -7.11 30.86 28.42
C LYS A 375 -6.00 30.95 29.47
N VAL A 376 -5.30 29.84 29.66
CA VAL A 376 -4.18 29.69 30.60
C VAL A 376 -2.88 29.63 29.79
N LYS A 377 -2.12 30.73 29.79
CA LYS A 377 -0.90 30.85 29.00
C LYS A 377 0.26 30.11 29.67
N ASN A 378 0.96 29.29 28.89
CA ASN A 378 2.17 28.58 29.31
C ASN A 378 1.96 27.71 30.57
N ALA A 379 0.80 27.05 30.66
CA ALA A 379 0.55 26.05 31.69
C ALA A 379 1.52 24.86 31.54
N ARG A 380 2.00 24.32 32.67
CA ARG A 380 2.89 23.15 32.65
C ARG A 380 2.13 21.91 32.17
N GLN A 381 2.70 21.28 31.15
CA GLN A 381 2.31 19.99 30.59
C GLN A 381 3.48 19.02 30.71
N GLU A 382 3.23 17.74 30.43
CA GLU A 382 4.26 16.70 30.44
C GLU A 382 5.42 17.00 29.48
N ASN A 383 5.12 17.62 28.33
CA ASN A 383 6.08 17.99 27.28
C ASN A 383 6.50 19.47 27.29
N GLY A 384 6.42 20.15 28.46
CA GLY A 384 6.80 21.56 28.61
C GLY A 384 5.62 22.50 28.83
N LYS A 385 5.80 23.82 28.66
CA LYS A 385 4.73 24.80 28.87
C LYS A 385 3.89 24.97 27.59
N GLN A 386 2.57 24.85 27.68
CA GLN A 386 1.63 25.08 26.56
C GLN A 386 0.44 25.95 26.98
N THR A 387 -0.16 26.65 26.01
CA THR A 387 -1.41 27.38 26.27
C THR A 387 -2.59 26.42 26.28
N GLN A 388 -3.41 26.47 27.33
CA GLN A 388 -4.65 25.72 27.45
C GLN A 388 -5.85 26.67 27.41
N THR A 389 -7.00 26.21 26.90
CA THR A 389 -8.22 27.00 26.87
C THR A 389 -9.38 26.13 27.37
N VAL A 390 -10.08 26.59 28.42
CA VAL A 390 -11.22 25.89 29.00
C VAL A 390 -12.50 26.67 28.74
N ARG A 391 -13.55 25.99 28.25
CA ARG A 391 -14.86 26.60 28.05
C ARG A 391 -15.58 26.73 29.40
N LEU A 392 -16.04 27.93 29.71
CA LEU A 392 -16.78 28.29 30.92
C LEU A 392 -18.19 28.76 30.55
N SER A 393 -19.20 28.29 31.26
CA SER A 393 -20.58 28.79 31.16
C SER A 393 -20.88 29.70 32.33
N LEU A 394 -21.41 30.90 32.07
CA LEU A 394 -21.90 31.83 33.09
C LEU A 394 -23.44 31.84 33.09
N GLU A 395 -24.06 31.55 34.25
CA GLU A 395 -25.50 31.31 34.40
C GLU A 395 -26.25 32.29 35.32
#